data_AF-A0A962Z6K8-F1
#
_entry.id   AF-A0A962Z6K8-F1
#
_cell.length_a   1.000
_cell.length_b   1.000
_cell.length_c   1.000
_cell.angle_alpha   90.00
_cell.angle_beta   90.00
_cell.angle_gamma   90.00
#
_symmetry.space_group_name_H-M   'P 1'
#
loop_
_entity.id
_entity.type
_entity.pdbx_description
1 polymer ?
#
loop_
_entity_poly.entity_id
_entity_poly.type
_entity_poly.pdbx_seq_one_letter_code
_entity_poly.pdbx_strand_id
1 'polypeptide(L)'
;SDAVLEAMSACFLNTEGPLGRRLLDALSAAREAGGDRRGLLSAALLVTGADRPPLTLRVDFHEHDPIAALRDLHHRATTGAYADWTRQVPTLRAPARTLDTD
;
A
#
# COMPACT_ATOMS: atom_id res chain seq x y z
N SER A 1 12.02 -14.73 -13.38
CA SER A 1 13.37 -14.39 -13.88
C SER A 1 13.99 -13.45 -12.86
N ASP A 2 15.31 -13.34 -12.84
CA ASP A 2 16.00 -12.38 -11.94
C ASP A 2 15.54 -10.94 -12.20
N ALA A 3 15.21 -10.65 -13.47
CA ALA A 3 14.62 -9.38 -13.91
C ALA A 3 13.40 -8.92 -13.09
N VAL A 4 12.58 -9.84 -12.55
CA VAL A 4 11.41 -9.49 -11.71
C VAL A 4 11.85 -8.85 -10.40
N LEU A 5 12.83 -9.45 -9.72
CA LEU A 5 13.34 -8.96 -8.44
C LEU A 5 14.21 -7.71 -8.64
N GLU A 6 14.99 -7.67 -9.71
CA GLU A 6 15.79 -6.51 -10.10
C GLU A 6 14.90 -5.29 -10.39
N ALA A 7 13.85 -5.45 -11.19
CA ALA A 7 12.90 -4.37 -11.47
C ALA A 7 12.18 -3.88 -10.22
N MET A 8 11.74 -4.81 -9.35
CA MET A 8 11.11 -4.48 -8.07
C MET A 8 12.04 -3.65 -7.18
N SER A 9 13.26 -4.12 -6.97
CA SER A 9 14.26 -3.49 -6.12
C SER A 9 14.67 -2.12 -6.67
N ALA A 10 15.00 -2.04 -7.96
CA ALA A 10 15.38 -0.80 -8.62
C ALA A 10 14.26 0.24 -8.55
N CYS A 11 13.00 -0.15 -8.81
CA CYS A 11 11.87 0.76 -8.71
C CYS A 11 11.69 1.28 -7.27
N PHE A 12 11.74 0.40 -6.26
CA PHE A 12 11.61 0.81 -4.86
C PHE A 12 12.70 1.79 -4.40
N LEU A 13 13.95 1.55 -4.80
CA LEU A 13 15.10 2.37 -4.42
C LEU A 13 15.11 3.74 -5.12
N ASN A 14 14.61 3.82 -6.35
CA ASN A 14 14.61 5.05 -7.14
C ASN A 14 13.31 5.86 -7.07
N THR A 15 12.25 5.31 -6.48
CA THR A 15 10.97 6.02 -6.31
C THR A 15 10.97 6.80 -5.00
N GLU A 16 10.62 8.09 -5.07
CA GLU A 16 10.46 8.96 -3.90
C GLU A 16 9.00 9.04 -3.43
N GLY A 17 8.80 9.57 -2.22
CA GLY A 17 7.48 9.82 -1.65
C GLY A 17 7.06 8.83 -0.56
N PRO A 18 5.76 8.79 -0.21
CA PRO A 18 5.26 7.95 0.87
C PRO A 18 5.56 6.46 0.66
N LEU A 19 5.96 5.76 1.73
CA LEU A 19 6.36 4.36 1.67
C LEU A 19 5.33 3.45 0.96
N GLY A 20 4.04 3.64 1.22
CA GLY A 20 2.97 2.85 0.58
C GLY A 20 2.98 2.98 -0.94
N ARG A 21 3.21 4.20 -1.47
CA ARG A 21 3.32 4.45 -2.92
C ARG A 21 4.54 3.76 -3.52
N ARG A 22 5.70 3.90 -2.87
CA ARG A 22 6.96 3.27 -3.32
C ARG A 22 6.83 1.74 -3.41
N LEU A 23 6.15 1.13 -2.44
CA LEU A 23 5.89 -0.32 -2.44
C LEU A 23 4.93 -0.73 -3.58
N LEU A 24 3.88 0.06 -3.84
CA LEU A 24 2.96 -0.21 -4.95
C LEU A 24 3.66 -0.07 -6.31
N ASP A 25 4.51 0.93 -6.47
CA ASP A 25 5.27 1.14 -7.71
C ASP A 25 6.24 -0.03 -7.95
N ALA A 26 6.89 -0.53 -6.89
CA ALA A 26 7.73 -1.72 -6.97
C ALA A 26 6.96 -3.00 -7.37
N LEU A 27 5.74 -3.18 -6.85
CA LEU A 27 4.85 -4.30 -7.25
C LEU A 27 4.46 -4.20 -8.73
N SER A 28 4.13 -2.99 -9.21
CA SER A 28 3.83 -2.74 -10.63
C SER A 28 5.03 -3.07 -11.52
N ALA A 29 6.23 -2.59 -11.17
CA ALA A 29 7.45 -2.87 -11.94
C ALA A 29 7.78 -4.37 -12.00
N ALA A 30 7.60 -5.10 -10.89
CA ALA A 30 7.80 -6.54 -10.84
C ALA A 30 6.84 -7.29 -11.79
N ARG A 31 5.56 -6.87 -11.85
CA ARG A 31 4.56 -7.43 -12.76
C ARG A 31 4.92 -7.16 -14.22
N GLU A 32 5.35 -5.94 -14.55
CA GLU A 32 5.77 -5.55 -15.90
C GLU A 32 7.01 -6.31 -16.37
N ALA A 33 7.95 -6.62 -15.47
CA ALA A 33 9.12 -7.45 -15.75
C ALA A 33 8.80 -8.96 -15.94
N GLY A 34 7.52 -9.34 -15.85
CA GLY A 34 7.02 -10.68 -16.15
C GLY A 34 6.16 -11.29 -15.04
N GLY A 35 6.27 -10.78 -13.80
CA GLY A 35 5.45 -11.19 -12.67
C GLY A 35 5.46 -12.69 -12.35
N ASP A 36 4.37 -13.17 -11.74
CA ASP A 36 4.13 -14.60 -11.55
C ASP A 36 3.56 -15.20 -12.84
N ARG A 37 4.19 -16.29 -13.32
CA ARG A 37 3.79 -16.98 -14.56
C ARG A 37 2.37 -17.54 -14.52
N ARG A 38 1.81 -17.76 -13.33
CA ARG A 38 0.42 -18.25 -13.15
C ARG A 38 -0.61 -17.12 -13.28
N GLY A 39 -0.16 -15.86 -13.35
CA GLY A 39 -0.99 -14.68 -13.16
C GLY A 39 -1.08 -14.28 -11.69
N LEU A 40 -1.63 -13.08 -11.45
CA LEU A 40 -1.84 -12.54 -10.11
C LEU A 40 -3.35 -12.48 -9.84
N LEU A 41 -3.78 -13.05 -8.72
CA LEU A 41 -5.17 -13.01 -8.27
C LEU A 41 -5.34 -12.19 -6.99
N SER A 42 -4.26 -11.85 -6.29
CA SER A 42 -4.30 -11.10 -5.04
C SER A 42 -3.12 -10.16 -4.91
N ALA A 43 -3.27 -9.14 -4.06
CA ALA A 43 -2.21 -8.21 -3.69
C ALA A 43 -2.54 -7.63 -2.31
N ALA A 44 -1.50 -7.34 -1.52
CA ALA A 44 -1.67 -6.76 -0.18
C ALA A 44 -0.57 -5.74 0.12
N LEU A 45 -0.89 -4.81 1.02
CA LEU A 45 0.03 -3.81 1.55
C LEU A 45 -0.14 -3.71 3.07
N LEU A 46 0.97 -3.77 3.80
CA LEU A 46 1.02 -3.48 5.23
C LEU A 46 2.07 -2.41 5.48
N VAL A 47 1.65 -1.27 6.01
CA VAL A 47 2.55 -0.21 6.49
C VAL A 47 2.21 0.11 7.94
N THR A 48 3.22 0.06 8.80
CA THR A 48 3.08 0.34 10.23
C THR A 48 3.88 1.58 10.63
N GLY A 49 3.55 2.13 11.80
CA GLY A 49 4.24 3.24 12.42
C GLY A 49 3.73 3.40 13.85
N ALA A 50 4.54 3.98 14.74
CA ALA A 50 4.14 4.14 16.13
C ALA A 50 3.12 5.29 16.35
N ASP A 51 3.06 6.23 15.40
CA ASP A 51 2.30 7.48 15.42
C ASP A 51 1.05 7.48 14.52
N ARG A 52 0.79 6.36 13.84
CA ARG A 52 -0.33 6.16 12.91
C ARG A 52 -0.96 4.78 13.10
N PRO A 53 -2.26 4.60 12.84
CA PRO A 53 -2.84 3.27 12.79
C PRO A 53 -2.19 2.44 11.66
N PRO A 54 -2.17 1.11 11.75
CA PRO A 54 -1.68 0.26 10.66
C PRO A 54 -2.49 0.49 9.37
N LEU A 55 -1.79 0.75 8.26
CA LEU A 55 -2.38 0.73 6.94
C LEU A 55 -2.31 -0.71 6.42
N THR A 56 -3.40 -1.47 6.62
CA THR A 56 -3.55 -2.84 6.15
C THR A 56 -4.57 -2.89 5.03
N LEU A 57 -4.11 -3.12 3.81
CA LEU A 57 -4.93 -3.14 2.60
C LEU A 57 -4.77 -4.48 1.91
N ARG A 58 -5.88 -5.10 1.53
CA ARG A 58 -5.89 -6.42 0.92
C ARG A 58 -6.89 -6.46 -0.23
N VAL A 59 -6.43 -6.98 -1.35
CA VAL A 59 -7.25 -7.48 -2.45
C VAL A 59 -7.02 -8.98 -2.48
N ASP A 60 -7.93 -9.72 -1.83
CA ASP A 60 -7.77 -11.17 -1.66
C ASP A 60 -8.12 -11.96 -2.92
N PHE A 61 -8.93 -11.37 -3.80
CA PHE A 61 -9.25 -11.91 -5.12
C PHE A 61 -9.57 -10.77 -6.09
N HIS A 62 -8.99 -10.82 -7.28
CA HIS A 62 -9.32 -9.97 -8.41
C HIS A 62 -8.92 -10.69 -9.71
N GLU A 63 -9.83 -10.77 -10.68
CA GLU A 63 -9.67 -11.63 -11.87
C GLU A 63 -8.55 -11.19 -12.82
N HIS A 64 -8.29 -9.89 -12.92
CA HIS A 64 -7.38 -9.35 -13.94
C HIS A 64 -6.17 -8.58 -13.38
N ASP A 65 -6.40 -7.68 -12.42
CA ASP A 65 -5.38 -6.77 -11.94
C ASP A 65 -5.50 -6.44 -10.44
N PRO A 66 -5.09 -7.36 -9.55
CA PRO A 66 -5.13 -7.11 -8.12
C PRO A 66 -4.20 -5.95 -7.68
N ILE A 67 -3.14 -5.64 -8.43
CA ILE A 67 -2.21 -4.55 -8.09
C ILE A 67 -2.85 -3.19 -8.38
N ALA A 68 -3.53 -3.03 -9.52
CA ALA A 68 -4.29 -1.83 -9.81
C ALA A 68 -5.43 -1.62 -8.79
N ALA A 69 -6.17 -2.68 -8.48
CA ALA A 69 -7.21 -2.63 -7.44
C ALA A 69 -6.64 -2.24 -6.07
N LEU A 70 -5.47 -2.75 -5.70
CA LEU A 70 -4.79 -2.39 -4.45
C LEU A 70 -4.34 -0.92 -4.46
N ARG A 71 -3.91 -0.39 -5.61
CA ARG A 71 -3.55 1.02 -5.79
C ARG A 71 -4.75 1.94 -5.61
N ASP A 72 -5.89 1.58 -6.17
CA ASP A 72 -7.15 2.32 -5.99
C ASP A 72 -7.60 2.29 -4.53
N LEU A 73 -7.51 1.13 -3.88
CA LEU A 73 -7.79 0.98 -2.45
C LEU A 73 -6.84 1.83 -1.60
N HIS A 74 -5.55 1.87 -1.93
CA HIS A 74 -4.58 2.74 -1.27
C HIS A 74 -4.93 4.22 -1.44
N HIS A 75 -5.28 4.67 -2.64
CA HIS A 75 -5.69 6.06 -2.88
C HIS A 75 -6.90 6.44 -2.01
N ARG A 76 -7.93 5.60 -1.99
CA ARG A 76 -9.12 5.80 -1.15
C ARG A 76 -8.81 5.81 0.34
N ALA A 77 -7.89 4.95 0.80
CA ALA A 77 -7.51 4.86 2.21
C ALA A 77 -6.60 6.01 2.68
N THR A 78 -5.94 6.71 1.75
CA THR A 78 -4.93 7.73 2.05
C THR A 78 -5.30 9.14 1.61
N THR A 79 -6.53 9.34 1.11
CA THR A 79 -7.05 10.65 0.73
C THR A 79 -8.47 10.89 1.26
N GLY A 80 -8.86 12.17 1.30
CA GLY A 80 -10.19 12.61 1.71
C GLY A 80 -10.58 12.24 3.14
N ALA A 81 -11.89 12.20 3.40
CA ALA A 81 -12.47 12.08 4.74
C ALA A 81 -11.99 10.84 5.51
N TYR A 82 -11.75 9.72 4.82
CA TYR A 82 -11.25 8.50 5.47
C TYR A 82 -9.82 8.71 6.00
N ALA A 83 -8.94 9.30 5.19
CA ALA A 83 -7.59 9.62 5.61
C ALA A 83 -7.57 10.65 6.74
N ASP A 84 -8.50 11.59 6.75
CA ASP A 84 -8.63 12.60 7.81
C ASP A 84 -9.05 11.95 9.13
N TRP A 85 -10.06 11.08 9.08
CA TRP A 85 -10.51 10.29 10.22
C TRP A 85 -9.39 9.40 10.80
N THR A 86 -8.61 8.71 9.96
CA THR A 86 -7.50 7.86 10.45
C THR A 86 -6.41 8.61 11.20
N ARG A 87 -6.33 9.95 11.10
CA ARG A 87 -5.39 10.75 11.89
C ARG A 87 -5.88 10.99 13.32
N GLN A 88 -7.15 10.74 13.60
CA GLN A 88 -7.79 11.02 14.89
C GLN A 88 -8.02 9.76 15.75
N VAL A 89 -7.67 8.57 15.24
CA VAL A 89 -7.83 7.32 15.99
C VAL A 89 -6.63 7.01 16.89
N PRO A 90 -6.78 6.15 17.91
CA PRO A 90 -5.66 5.67 18.73
C PRO A 90 -4.47 5.14 17.94
N THR A 91 -3.28 5.37 18.48
CA THR A 91 -2.00 4.86 17.93
C THR A 91 -1.13 4.35 19.06
N LEU A 92 -0.04 3.66 18.74
CA LEU A 92 0.89 3.15 19.77
C LEU A 92 1.46 4.29 20.65
N ARG A 93 1.72 5.47 20.08
CA ARG A 93 2.20 6.66 20.81
C ARG A 93 1.10 7.48 21.48
N ALA A 94 -0.15 7.30 21.07
CA ALA A 94 -1.30 8.02 21.64
C ALA A 94 -2.49 7.06 21.75
N PRO A 95 -2.48 6.13 22.74
CA PRO A 95 -3.47 5.06 22.83
C PRO A 95 -4.87 5.54 23.24
N ALA A 96 -4.97 6.74 23.82
CA ALA A 96 -6.23 7.36 24.20
C ALA A 96 -6.63 8.55 23.31
N ARG A 97 -6.07 8.65 22.07
CA ARG A 97 -6.46 9.70 21.12
C ARG A 97 -7.95 9.59 20.81
N THR A 98 -8.65 10.72 20.86
CA THR A 98 -10.06 10.85 20.51
C THR A 98 -10.23 11.74 19.29
N LEU A 99 -11.45 11.76 18.73
CA LEU A 99 -11.81 12.72 17.69
C LEU A 99 -11.61 14.14 18.19
N ASP A 100 -11.23 15.02 17.27
CA ASP A 100 -11.21 16.45 17.54
C ASP A 100 -12.65 16.89 17.84
N THR A 101 -12.85 17.62 18.93
CA THR A 101 -14.11 18.33 19.18
C THR A 101 -14.10 19.60 18.34
N ASP A 102 -15.11 19.77 17.48
CA ASP A 102 -15.37 21.01 16.73
C ASP A 102 -15.32 22.27 17.61
#